data_AF-A0A7X8WKG6-F1
#
_entry.id   AF-A0A7X8WKG6-F1
#
_cell.length_a   1.000
_cell.length_b   1.000
_cell.length_c   1.000
_cell.angle_alpha   90.00
_cell.angle_beta   90.00
_cell.angle_gamma   90.00
#
_symmetry.space_group_name_H-M   'P 1'
#
loop_
_entity.id
_entity.type
_entity.pdbx_description
1 polymer ?
#
loop_
_entity_poly.entity_id
_entity_poly.type
_entity_poly.pdbx_seq_one_letter_code
_entity_poly.pdbx_strand_id
1 'polypeptide(L)'
;MPQFKLKSDYKPTGDQPQAIKELVDLVNAKSKHQTLLGVTGSGKTYTIANVIEQVQKPTLVLAHNKTLAAQLCNEFTEFFPDNAVEYFVSYYDYFQPEAYIASTDTYIEKDSSINDEIDKLRHSATASLLERRDVIIVASVSCIYGLGDPEDYTELMISLRPGMIKDRDEIIEKLVDIQYIRNQYDFKRGTFRVMGDILDVFPPASTNTALRVEFFGDEIEKITEIDVLTGEVTGIRSHI
;
A
#
# COMPACT_ATOMS: atom_id res chain seq x y z
N MET A 1 -1.48 7.08 -17.53
CA MET A 1 -1.79 6.31 -16.31
C MET A 1 -1.51 4.84 -16.63
N PRO A 2 -0.78 4.13 -15.77
CA PRO A 2 -0.51 2.71 -15.96
C PRO A 2 -1.81 1.89 -15.95
N GLN A 3 -1.81 0.78 -16.70
CA GLN A 3 -2.96 -0.09 -16.94
C GLN A 3 -2.71 -1.44 -16.28
N PHE A 4 -3.77 -2.11 -15.82
CA PHE A 4 -3.68 -3.51 -15.40
C PHE A 4 -3.20 -4.38 -16.55
N LYS A 5 -2.21 -5.24 -16.28
CA LYS A 5 -1.67 -6.20 -17.23
C LYS A 5 -1.59 -7.57 -16.58
N LEU A 6 -2.51 -8.45 -16.95
CA LEU A 6 -2.54 -9.82 -16.48
C LEU A 6 -1.39 -10.60 -17.13
N LYS A 7 -0.49 -11.15 -16.31
CA LYS A 7 0.53 -12.11 -16.74
C LYS A 7 0.15 -13.50 -16.24
N SER A 8 -0.02 -14.41 -17.18
CA SER A 8 -0.31 -15.81 -16.87
C SER A 8 0.01 -16.70 -18.06
N ASP A 9 0.51 -17.90 -17.80
CA ASP A 9 0.67 -18.95 -18.81
C ASP A 9 -0.66 -19.64 -19.15
N TYR A 10 -1.69 -19.41 -18.33
CA TYR A 10 -3.02 -19.96 -18.52
C TYR A 10 -3.83 -19.11 -19.51
N LYS A 11 -4.83 -19.75 -20.12
CA LYS A 11 -5.90 -19.06 -20.85
C LYS A 11 -7.22 -19.39 -20.17
N PRO A 12 -8.23 -18.50 -20.22
CA PRO A 12 -9.56 -18.85 -19.73
C PRO A 12 -10.10 -20.10 -20.44
N THR A 13 -10.54 -21.08 -19.65
CA THR A 13 -11.04 -22.38 -20.15
C THR A 13 -12.37 -22.74 -19.49
N GLY A 14 -13.08 -23.73 -20.06
CA GLY A 14 -14.40 -24.14 -19.56
C GLY A 14 -15.40 -22.98 -19.60
N ASP A 15 -16.07 -22.72 -18.48
CA ASP A 15 -17.08 -21.66 -18.36
C ASP A 15 -16.48 -20.26 -18.10
N GLN A 16 -15.16 -20.17 -17.83
CA GLN A 16 -14.51 -18.89 -17.50
C GLN A 16 -14.68 -17.82 -18.60
N PRO A 17 -14.49 -18.10 -19.91
CA PRO A 17 -14.63 -17.07 -20.94
C PRO A 17 -16.01 -16.42 -20.95
N GLN A 18 -17.07 -17.21 -20.76
CA GLN A 18 -18.43 -16.70 -20.70
C GLN A 18 -18.67 -15.89 -19.42
N ALA A 19 -18.27 -16.42 -18.26
CA ALA A 19 -18.42 -15.71 -16.98
C ALA A 19 -17.68 -14.37 -16.96
N ILE A 20 -16.46 -14.33 -17.50
CA ILE A 20 -15.67 -13.09 -17.64
C ILE A 20 -16.43 -12.09 -18.49
N LYS A 21 -16.90 -12.50 -19.67
CA LYS A 21 -17.63 -11.61 -20.59
C LYS A 21 -18.88 -11.03 -19.93
N GLU A 22 -19.70 -11.87 -19.30
CA GLU A 22 -20.94 -11.43 -18.64
C GLU A 22 -20.66 -10.43 -17.51
N LEU A 23 -19.66 -10.69 -16.66
CA LEU A 23 -19.28 -9.78 -15.58
C LEU A 23 -18.76 -8.44 -16.14
N VAL A 24 -17.91 -8.47 -17.17
CA VAL A 24 -17.39 -7.25 -17.81
C VAL A 24 -18.52 -6.41 -18.41
N ASP A 25 -19.44 -7.03 -19.13
CA ASP A 25 -20.60 -6.36 -19.73
C ASP A 25 -21.48 -5.71 -18.65
N LEU A 26 -21.74 -6.42 -17.55
CA LEU A 26 -22.51 -5.89 -16.41
C LEU A 26 -21.81 -4.73 -15.69
N VAL A 27 -20.49 -4.80 -15.49
CA VAL A 27 -19.71 -3.70 -14.91
C VAL A 27 -19.74 -2.47 -15.81
N ASN A 28 -19.62 -2.65 -17.12
CA ASN A 28 -19.69 -1.57 -18.11
C ASN A 28 -21.10 -0.96 -18.21
N ALA A 29 -22.14 -1.79 -18.04
CA ALA A 29 -23.53 -1.34 -17.91
C ALA A 29 -23.83 -0.66 -16.56
N LYS A 30 -22.83 -0.47 -15.69
CA LYS A 30 -22.95 0.13 -14.35
C LYS A 30 -23.90 -0.65 -13.42
N SER A 31 -24.03 -1.96 -13.61
CA SER A 31 -24.74 -2.82 -12.68
C SER A 31 -24.01 -2.84 -11.33
N LYS A 32 -24.70 -2.40 -10.28
CA LYS A 32 -24.13 -2.21 -8.94
C LYS A 32 -23.83 -3.54 -8.22
N HIS A 33 -24.66 -4.57 -8.45
CA HIS A 33 -24.56 -5.84 -7.76
C HIS A 33 -24.56 -6.99 -8.75
N GLN A 34 -23.58 -7.88 -8.61
CA GLN A 34 -23.36 -9.03 -9.47
C GLN A 34 -22.88 -10.19 -8.59
N THR A 35 -23.10 -11.42 -9.04
CA THR A 35 -22.70 -12.62 -8.29
C THR A 35 -22.09 -13.63 -9.23
N LEU A 36 -20.83 -13.98 -9.00
CA LEU A 36 -20.16 -15.08 -9.66
C LEU A 36 -20.44 -16.37 -8.87
N LEU A 37 -21.35 -17.21 -9.36
CA LEU A 37 -21.63 -18.52 -8.77
C LEU A 37 -20.60 -19.55 -9.24
N GLY A 38 -19.39 -19.51 -8.67
CA GLY A 38 -18.29 -20.40 -9.04
C GLY A 38 -18.10 -21.56 -8.06
N VAL A 39 -18.11 -22.80 -8.57
CA VAL A 39 -17.78 -24.00 -7.79
C VAL A 39 -16.35 -23.96 -7.24
N THR A 40 -16.06 -24.72 -6.19
CA THR A 40 -14.68 -24.83 -5.66
C THR A 40 -13.75 -25.41 -6.72
N GLY A 41 -12.54 -24.86 -6.85
CA GLY A 41 -11.55 -25.30 -7.85
C GLY A 41 -11.75 -24.77 -9.27
N SER A 42 -12.81 -23.99 -9.55
CA SER A 42 -13.07 -23.43 -10.90
C SER A 42 -12.15 -22.27 -11.34
N GLY A 43 -11.17 -21.87 -10.52
CA GLY A 43 -10.29 -20.74 -10.84
C GLY A 43 -10.98 -19.37 -10.72
N LYS A 44 -11.73 -19.16 -9.63
CA LYS A 44 -12.46 -17.90 -9.38
C LYS A 44 -11.53 -16.68 -9.36
N THR A 45 -10.37 -16.77 -8.72
CA THR A 45 -9.41 -15.65 -8.68
C THR A 45 -8.96 -15.26 -10.08
N TYR A 46 -8.60 -16.24 -10.92
CA TYR A 46 -8.19 -16.00 -12.31
C TYR A 46 -9.33 -15.40 -13.16
N THR A 47 -10.57 -15.86 -12.94
CA THR A 47 -11.76 -15.27 -13.57
C THR A 47 -11.89 -13.78 -13.21
N ILE A 48 -11.77 -13.44 -11.92
CA ILE A 48 -11.85 -12.05 -11.45
C ILE A 48 -10.65 -11.22 -11.91
N ALA A 49 -9.45 -11.79 -11.99
CA ALA A 49 -8.27 -11.12 -12.55
C ALA A 49 -8.50 -10.68 -14.01
N ASN A 50 -9.06 -11.57 -14.85
CA ASN A 50 -9.44 -11.22 -16.22
C ASN A 50 -10.49 -10.09 -16.27
N VAL A 51 -11.45 -10.08 -15.34
CA VAL A 51 -12.45 -9.00 -15.24
C VAL A 51 -11.77 -7.68 -14.89
N ILE A 52 -10.88 -7.66 -13.90
CA ILE A 52 -10.13 -6.46 -13.47
C ILE A 52 -9.31 -5.89 -14.63
N GLU A 53 -8.60 -6.75 -15.36
CA GLU A 53 -7.83 -6.34 -16.54
C GLU A 53 -8.74 -5.73 -17.63
N GLN A 54 -9.93 -6.29 -17.88
CA GLN A 54 -10.79 -5.75 -18.93
C GLN A 54 -11.50 -4.45 -18.54
N VAL A 55 -11.86 -4.29 -17.27
CA VAL A 55 -12.60 -3.10 -16.80
C VAL A 55 -11.70 -1.93 -16.40
N GLN A 56 -10.41 -2.17 -16.13
CA GLN A 56 -9.40 -1.16 -15.82
C GLN A 56 -9.81 -0.22 -14.67
N LYS A 57 -10.32 -0.78 -13.56
CA LYS A 57 -10.73 -0.02 -12.36
C LYS A 57 -9.93 -0.44 -11.12
N PRO A 58 -9.50 0.52 -10.27
CA PRO A 58 -8.98 0.19 -8.95
C PRO A 58 -10.00 -0.70 -8.22
N THR A 59 -9.52 -1.78 -7.61
CA THR A 59 -10.40 -2.84 -7.10
C THR A 59 -10.06 -3.17 -5.65
N LEU A 60 -11.08 -3.21 -4.81
CA LEU A 60 -10.99 -3.69 -3.42
C LEU A 60 -11.54 -5.13 -3.36
N VAL A 61 -10.72 -6.07 -2.91
CA VAL A 61 -11.07 -7.47 -2.69
C VAL A 61 -11.22 -7.70 -1.20
N LEU A 62 -12.44 -8.02 -0.75
CA LEU A 62 -12.73 -8.27 0.66
C LEU A 62 -12.67 -9.77 0.98
N ALA A 63 -11.82 -10.13 1.94
CA ALA A 63 -11.71 -11.47 2.48
C ALA A 63 -12.15 -11.49 3.95
N HIS A 64 -12.85 -12.56 4.34
CA HIS A 64 -13.41 -12.67 5.69
C HIS A 64 -12.38 -13.09 6.76
N ASN A 65 -11.16 -13.47 6.37
CA ASN A 65 -10.09 -13.85 7.29
C ASN A 65 -8.69 -13.51 6.71
N LYS A 66 -7.68 -13.37 7.58
CA LYS A 66 -6.31 -12.98 7.19
C LYS A 66 -5.63 -14.04 6.30
N THR A 67 -5.91 -15.32 6.50
CA THR A 67 -5.29 -16.41 5.71
C THR A 67 -5.72 -16.35 4.24
N LEU A 68 -7.02 -16.24 3.99
CA LEU A 68 -7.56 -16.09 2.64
C LEU A 68 -7.13 -14.77 2.00
N ALA A 69 -7.08 -13.68 2.80
CA ALA A 69 -6.59 -12.39 2.32
C ALA A 69 -5.14 -12.51 1.81
N ALA A 70 -4.26 -13.15 2.58
CA ALA A 70 -2.86 -13.36 2.18
C ALA A 70 -2.74 -14.25 0.94
N GLN A 71 -3.54 -15.32 0.85
CA GLN A 71 -3.59 -16.18 -0.34
C GLN A 71 -3.99 -15.40 -1.60
N LEU A 72 -5.10 -14.65 -1.53
CA LEU A 72 -5.58 -13.84 -2.64
C LEU A 72 -4.55 -12.76 -3.02
N CYS A 73 -3.93 -12.11 -2.03
CA CYS A 73 -2.88 -11.12 -2.28
C CYS A 73 -1.73 -11.73 -3.07
N ASN A 74 -1.24 -12.91 -2.67
CA ASN A 74 -0.16 -13.60 -3.39
C ASN A 74 -0.58 -13.99 -4.81
N GLU A 75 -1.78 -14.57 -4.98
CA GLU A 75 -2.31 -14.92 -6.31
C GLU A 75 -2.43 -13.68 -7.22
N PHE A 76 -2.95 -12.57 -6.71
CA PHE A 76 -3.02 -11.32 -7.47
C PHE A 76 -1.66 -10.73 -7.79
N THR A 77 -0.67 -10.82 -6.89
CA THR A 77 0.70 -10.37 -7.15
C THR A 77 1.34 -11.19 -8.28
N GLU A 78 1.12 -12.50 -8.32
CA GLU A 78 1.58 -13.35 -9.43
C GLU A 78 0.90 -12.99 -10.75
N PHE A 79 -0.41 -12.70 -10.72
CA PHE A 79 -1.17 -12.29 -11.90
C PHE A 79 -0.84 -10.88 -12.39
N PHE A 80 -0.46 -9.96 -11.51
CA PHE A 80 -0.24 -8.56 -11.82
C PHE A 80 1.11 -8.03 -11.29
N PRO A 81 2.25 -8.62 -11.71
CA PRO A 81 3.56 -8.29 -11.13
C PRO A 81 4.06 -6.88 -11.48
N ASP A 82 3.44 -6.22 -12.47
CA ASP A 82 3.78 -4.84 -12.87
C ASP A 82 2.80 -3.81 -12.28
N ASN A 83 1.75 -4.24 -11.57
CA ASN A 83 0.73 -3.38 -10.98
C ASN A 83 0.86 -3.33 -9.45
N ALA A 84 0.16 -2.39 -8.80
CA ALA A 84 0.17 -2.32 -7.33
C ALA A 84 -0.86 -3.29 -6.74
N VAL A 85 -0.36 -4.39 -6.19
CA VAL A 85 -1.17 -5.35 -5.42
C VAL A 85 -0.81 -5.18 -3.95
N GLU A 86 -1.77 -4.71 -3.17
CA GLU A 86 -1.56 -4.20 -1.82
C GLU A 86 -2.38 -4.98 -0.79
N TYR A 87 -1.89 -5.01 0.45
CA TYR A 87 -2.47 -5.80 1.53
C TYR A 87 -2.94 -4.91 2.69
N PHE A 88 -4.23 -4.99 3.03
CA PHE A 88 -4.83 -4.11 4.04
C PHE A 88 -5.64 -4.87 5.08
N VAL A 89 -5.00 -5.27 6.17
CA VAL A 89 -5.64 -5.95 7.31
C VAL A 89 -5.31 -5.27 8.63
N SER A 90 -5.90 -5.75 9.72
CA SER A 90 -5.50 -5.30 11.06
C SER A 90 -4.01 -5.57 11.28
N TYR A 91 -3.28 -4.51 11.58
CA TYR A 91 -1.88 -4.52 11.98
C TYR A 91 -1.63 -4.97 13.42
N TYR A 92 -2.67 -5.34 14.17
CA TYR A 92 -2.47 -5.92 15.49
C TYR A 92 -2.23 -7.42 15.37
N ASP A 93 -1.14 -7.89 15.96
CA ASP A 93 -0.90 -9.32 16.23
C ASP A 93 -1.75 -9.78 17.42
N TYR A 94 -1.88 -8.91 18.41
CA TYR A 94 -2.75 -9.09 19.57
C TYR A 94 -3.49 -7.78 19.85
N PHE A 95 -4.79 -7.89 20.16
CA PHE A 95 -5.61 -6.73 20.52
C PHE A 95 -6.67 -7.12 21.53
N GLN A 96 -6.61 -6.49 22.70
CA GLN A 96 -7.63 -6.50 23.73
C GLN A 96 -8.29 -5.12 23.76
N PRO A 97 -9.59 -5.01 23.43
CA PRO A 97 -10.29 -3.75 23.57
C PRO A 97 -10.46 -3.40 25.05
N GLU A 98 -10.49 -2.10 25.32
CA GLU A 98 -10.94 -1.59 26.61
C GLU A 98 -12.41 -1.97 26.83
N ALA A 99 -12.73 -2.52 27.99
CA ALA A 99 -14.08 -2.95 28.30
C ALA A 99 -14.36 -2.88 29.80
N TYR A 100 -15.64 -2.70 30.15
CA TYR A 100 -16.10 -2.81 31.53
C TYR A 100 -17.19 -3.90 31.62
N ILE A 101 -16.95 -4.92 32.45
CA ILE A 101 -17.86 -6.03 32.70
C ILE A 101 -18.64 -5.75 33.99
N ALA A 102 -19.86 -5.26 33.84
CA ALA A 102 -20.71 -4.86 34.97
C ALA A 102 -21.06 -6.02 35.91
N SER A 103 -21.22 -7.25 35.41
CA SER A 103 -21.59 -8.41 36.23
C SER A 103 -20.51 -8.82 37.24
N THR A 104 -19.24 -8.52 36.94
CA THR A 104 -18.09 -8.84 37.79
C THR A 104 -17.39 -7.59 38.31
N ASP A 105 -17.97 -6.41 38.08
CA ASP A 105 -17.38 -5.09 38.37
C ASP A 105 -15.90 -5.02 37.93
N THR A 106 -15.61 -5.50 36.72
CA THR A 106 -14.24 -5.65 36.23
C THR A 106 -13.99 -4.70 35.08
N TYR A 107 -13.01 -3.83 35.24
CA TYR A 107 -12.45 -3.04 34.16
C TYR A 107 -11.29 -3.80 33.50
N ILE A 108 -11.32 -3.87 32.17
CA ILE A 108 -10.32 -4.50 31.32
C ILE A 108 -9.63 -3.37 30.56
N GLU A 109 -8.35 -3.18 30.85
CA GLU A 109 -7.52 -2.21 30.14
C GLU A 109 -7.28 -2.62 28.68
N LYS A 110 -7.12 -1.61 27.82
CA LYS A 110 -6.64 -1.81 26.47
C LYS A 110 -5.21 -2.33 26.50
N ASP A 111 -4.98 -3.41 25.78
CA ASP A 111 -3.64 -3.95 25.53
C ASP A 111 -3.52 -4.38 24.07
N SER A 112 -2.38 -4.14 23.44
CA SER A 112 -2.20 -4.42 22.03
C SER A 112 -0.75 -4.55 21.63
N SER A 113 -0.48 -5.40 20.65
CA SER A 113 0.82 -5.53 19.99
C SER A 113 0.67 -5.25 18.50
N ILE A 114 1.49 -4.33 17.97
CA ILE A 114 1.49 -3.92 16.57
C ILE A 114 2.53 -4.75 15.80
N ASN A 115 2.16 -5.13 14.58
CA ASN A 115 3.01 -5.77 13.61
C ASN A 115 3.48 -4.73 12.58
N ASP A 116 4.76 -4.36 12.66
CA ASP A 116 5.37 -3.33 11.82
C ASP A 116 5.34 -3.67 10.32
N GLU A 117 5.35 -4.96 9.95
CA GLU A 117 5.25 -5.37 8.55
C GLU A 117 3.85 -5.13 7.99
N ILE A 118 2.80 -5.38 8.78
CA ILE A 118 1.44 -5.11 8.35
C ILE A 118 1.16 -3.61 8.32
N ASP A 119 1.69 -2.85 9.27
CA ASP A 119 1.54 -1.38 9.27
C ASP A 119 2.16 -0.76 8.01
N LYS A 120 3.38 -1.19 7.65
CA LYS A 120 4.04 -0.85 6.39
C LYS A 120 3.14 -1.12 5.18
N LEU A 121 2.54 -2.30 5.09
CA LEU A 121 1.68 -2.70 3.98
C LEU A 121 0.40 -1.84 3.92
N ARG A 122 -0.14 -1.40 5.07
CA ARG A 122 -1.28 -0.49 5.11
C ARG A 122 -0.92 0.89 4.54
N HIS A 123 0.26 1.42 4.89
CA HIS A 123 0.77 2.67 4.34
C HIS A 123 1.03 2.56 2.83
N SER A 124 1.59 1.44 2.37
CA SER A 124 1.75 1.14 0.94
C SER A 124 0.41 1.17 0.21
N ALA A 125 -0.62 0.53 0.77
CA ALA A 125 -1.95 0.48 0.18
C ALA A 125 -2.60 1.87 0.02
N THR A 126 -2.50 2.73 1.03
CA THR A 126 -3.07 4.08 0.97
C THR A 126 -2.29 5.00 0.03
N ALA A 127 -0.95 4.94 0.06
CA ALA A 127 -0.09 5.69 -0.86
C ALA A 127 -0.36 5.31 -2.33
N SER A 128 -0.41 4.00 -2.63
CA SER A 128 -0.67 3.49 -3.97
C SER A 128 -1.97 4.02 -4.58
N LEU A 129 -3.04 4.19 -3.79
CA LEU A 129 -4.31 4.77 -4.27
C LEU A 129 -4.20 6.23 -4.71
N LEU A 130 -3.24 6.98 -4.16
CA LEU A 130 -3.03 8.40 -4.46
C LEU A 130 -2.08 8.58 -5.64
N GLU A 131 -1.11 7.68 -5.80
CA GLU A 131 -0.09 7.76 -6.85
C GLU A 131 -0.52 7.16 -8.19
N ARG A 132 -1.35 6.10 -8.18
CA ARG A 132 -1.67 5.33 -9.39
C ARG A 132 -3.12 4.79 -9.40
N ARG A 133 -3.56 4.34 -10.57
CA ARG A 133 -4.95 3.88 -10.83
C ARG A 133 -5.09 2.37 -10.95
N ASP A 134 -4.00 1.68 -11.22
CA ASP A 134 -3.91 0.23 -11.37
C ASP A 134 -3.54 -0.42 -10.04
N VAL A 135 -4.43 -0.24 -9.05
CA VAL A 135 -4.28 -0.73 -7.68
C VAL A 135 -5.33 -1.79 -7.37
N ILE A 136 -4.90 -2.94 -6.86
CA ILE A 136 -5.75 -3.96 -6.23
C ILE A 136 -5.41 -3.99 -4.76
N ILE A 137 -6.38 -3.73 -3.89
CA ILE A 137 -6.21 -3.89 -2.44
C ILE A 137 -6.93 -5.15 -2.01
N VAL A 138 -6.21 -6.10 -1.42
CA VAL A 138 -6.80 -7.24 -0.73
C VAL A 138 -6.91 -6.91 0.75
N ALA A 139 -8.14 -6.84 1.27
CA ALA A 139 -8.41 -6.34 2.60
C ALA A 139 -9.27 -7.28 3.44
N SER A 140 -9.12 -7.17 4.76
CA SER A 140 -10.13 -7.66 5.70
C SER A 140 -11.18 -6.58 5.98
N VAL A 141 -12.10 -6.86 6.91
CA VAL A 141 -13.02 -5.83 7.44
C VAL A 141 -12.30 -4.62 8.04
N SER A 142 -10.97 -4.62 8.19
CA SER A 142 -10.23 -3.41 8.57
C SER A 142 -10.49 -2.22 7.65
N CYS A 143 -10.89 -2.43 6.38
CA CYS A 143 -11.17 -1.36 5.43
C CYS A 143 -12.44 -0.53 5.73
N ILE A 144 -13.28 -0.96 6.69
CA ILE A 144 -14.46 -0.20 7.11
C ILE A 144 -14.24 0.52 8.45
N TYR A 145 -13.07 0.34 9.07
CA TYR A 145 -12.68 1.09 10.27
C TYR A 145 -12.12 2.46 9.89
N GLY A 146 -12.23 3.40 10.82
CA GLY A 146 -11.82 4.79 10.62
C GLY A 146 -10.34 4.91 10.25
N LEU A 147 -10.08 5.73 9.24
CA LEU A 147 -8.78 6.28 8.86
C LEU A 147 -8.90 7.81 8.90
N GLY A 148 -7.76 8.50 8.85
CA GLY A 148 -7.75 9.96 8.62
C GLY A 148 -8.40 10.34 7.29
N ASP A 149 -8.75 11.61 7.13
CA ASP A 149 -9.31 12.11 5.87
C ASP A 149 -8.28 11.94 4.74
N PRO A 150 -8.68 11.37 3.58
CA PRO A 150 -7.79 11.29 2.41
C PRO A 150 -7.28 12.65 1.92
N GLU A 151 -8.05 13.73 2.08
CA GLU A 151 -7.62 15.08 1.70
C GLU A 151 -6.47 15.54 2.60
N ASP A 152 -6.63 15.42 3.93
CA ASP A 152 -5.57 15.69 4.90
C ASP A 152 -4.32 14.85 4.60
N TYR A 153 -4.49 13.56 4.31
CA TYR A 153 -3.36 12.67 3.99
C TYR A 153 -2.60 13.14 2.74
N THR A 154 -3.33 13.64 1.73
CA THR A 154 -2.73 14.14 0.49
C THR A 154 -2.00 15.46 0.70
N GLU A 155 -2.57 16.37 1.50
CA GLU A 155 -1.94 17.66 1.83
C GLU A 155 -0.65 17.49 2.62
N LEU A 156 -0.60 16.45 3.45
CA LEU A 156 0.58 16.09 4.24
C LEU A 156 1.67 15.38 3.40
N MET A 157 1.39 14.92 2.17
CA MET A 157 2.41 14.28 1.34
C MET A 157 3.49 15.27 0.87
N ILE A 158 4.75 14.88 1.06
CA ILE A 158 5.91 15.64 0.61
C ILE A 158 6.35 15.09 -0.74
N SER A 159 5.93 15.73 -1.84
CA SER A 159 6.48 15.41 -3.16
C SER A 159 7.80 16.14 -3.41
N LEU A 160 8.80 15.41 -3.88
CA LEU A 160 10.13 15.91 -4.23
C LEU A 160 10.52 15.45 -5.63
N ARG A 161 11.20 16.33 -6.38
CA ARG A 161 11.67 16.04 -7.75
C ARG A 161 13.06 16.65 -7.94
N PRO A 162 13.97 15.99 -8.68
CA PRO A 162 15.20 16.63 -9.13
C PRO A 162 14.90 17.95 -9.89
N GLY A 163 15.68 18.99 -9.63
CA GLY A 163 15.51 20.35 -10.15
C GLY A 163 14.50 21.22 -9.38
N MET A 164 13.88 20.70 -8.32
CA MET A 164 12.98 21.49 -7.47
C MET A 164 13.80 22.40 -6.55
N ILE A 165 13.48 23.70 -6.53
CA ILE A 165 14.05 24.66 -5.57
C ILE A 165 13.22 24.57 -4.28
N LYS A 166 13.80 23.99 -3.25
CA LYS A 166 13.18 23.82 -1.94
C LYS A 166 14.27 23.71 -0.88
N ASP A 167 14.17 24.55 0.13
CA ASP A 167 15.12 24.55 1.24
C ASP A 167 15.06 23.21 1.99
N ARG A 168 16.23 22.71 2.38
CA ARG A 168 16.36 21.42 3.06
C ARG A 168 15.67 21.45 4.43
N ASP A 169 15.80 22.55 5.16
CA ASP A 169 15.26 22.67 6.51
C ASP A 169 13.72 22.79 6.47
N GLU A 170 13.14 23.39 5.42
CA GLU A 170 11.69 23.31 5.15
C GLU A 170 11.19 21.87 4.94
N ILE A 171 11.96 21.03 4.24
CA ILE A 171 11.61 19.62 4.05
C ILE A 171 11.68 18.87 5.38
N ILE A 172 12.70 19.17 6.20
CA ILE A 172 12.87 18.59 7.53
C ILE A 172 11.70 18.98 8.45
N GLU A 173 11.28 20.24 8.45
CA GLU A 173 10.13 20.70 9.24
C GLU A 173 8.86 19.93 8.86
N LYS A 174 8.59 19.82 7.55
CA LYS A 174 7.46 19.04 7.05
C LYS A 174 7.54 17.57 7.43
N LEU A 175 8.73 16.95 7.38
CA LEU A 175 8.92 15.56 7.79
C LEU A 175 8.56 15.36 9.27
N VAL A 176 8.94 16.30 10.13
CA VAL A 176 8.59 16.28 11.56
C VAL A 176 7.08 16.46 11.76
N ASP A 177 6.45 17.37 11.02
CA ASP A 177 4.99 17.59 11.09
C ASP A 177 4.20 16.31 10.77
N ILE A 178 4.67 15.53 9.78
CA ILE A 178 4.08 14.24 9.39
C ILE A 178 4.63 13.05 10.19
N GLN A 179 5.11 13.31 11.40
CA GLN A 179 5.49 12.30 12.41
C GLN A 179 6.76 11.50 12.12
N TYR A 180 7.64 11.95 11.21
CA TYR A 180 8.97 11.35 11.12
C TYR A 180 9.85 11.81 12.27
N ILE A 181 10.70 10.90 12.74
CA ILE A 181 11.64 11.17 13.82
C ILE A 181 13.04 11.36 13.24
N ARG A 182 13.70 12.47 13.57
CA ARG A 182 15.12 12.64 13.23
C ARG A 182 15.97 11.67 14.05
N ASN A 183 16.69 10.76 13.39
CA ASN A 183 17.56 9.80 14.08
C ASN A 183 18.82 9.50 13.28
N GLN A 184 19.98 9.96 13.77
CA GLN A 184 21.26 9.77 13.09
C GLN A 184 21.83 8.35 13.27
N TYR A 185 21.53 7.72 14.41
CA TYR A 185 22.20 6.49 14.85
C TYR A 185 21.37 5.24 14.55
N ASP A 186 20.07 5.28 14.88
CA ASP A 186 19.12 4.19 14.64
C ASP A 186 18.21 4.57 13.47
N PHE A 187 18.71 4.32 12.25
CA PHE A 187 18.01 4.64 11.01
C PHE A 187 17.04 3.52 10.63
N LYS A 188 15.77 3.73 10.98
CA LYS A 188 14.66 2.78 10.78
C LYS A 188 13.46 3.46 10.12
N ARG A 189 12.41 2.70 9.79
CA ARG A 189 11.19 3.24 9.17
C ARG A 189 10.60 4.40 9.99
N GLY A 190 10.09 5.40 9.28
CA GLY A 190 9.54 6.62 9.91
C GLY A 190 10.62 7.52 10.51
N THR A 191 11.89 7.35 10.10
CA THR A 191 12.98 8.25 10.52
C THR A 191 13.65 8.90 9.32
N PHE A 192 14.33 10.02 9.58
CA PHE A 192 15.25 10.65 8.63
C PHE A 192 16.54 11.05 9.32
N ARG A 193 17.61 11.20 8.53
CA ARG A 193 18.91 11.68 9.00
C ARG A 193 19.53 12.64 7.99
N VAL A 194 20.44 13.47 8.48
CA VAL A 194 21.08 14.52 7.68
C VAL A 194 22.59 14.33 7.74
N MET A 195 23.25 14.36 6.58
CA MET A 195 24.70 14.26 6.45
C MET A 195 25.18 15.32 5.45
N GLY A 196 25.42 16.54 5.93
CA GLY A 196 25.73 17.68 5.07
C GLY A 196 24.55 18.01 4.15
N ASP A 197 24.79 17.93 2.85
CA ASP A 197 23.79 18.22 1.81
C ASP A 197 22.97 16.99 1.41
N ILE A 198 23.03 15.92 2.22
CA ILE A 198 22.30 14.68 2.00
C ILE A 198 21.23 14.53 3.08
N LEU A 199 19.98 14.35 2.65
CA LEU A 199 18.86 13.95 3.50
C LEU A 199 18.47 12.51 3.14
N ASP A 200 18.72 11.59 4.06
CA ASP A 200 18.23 10.21 3.95
C ASP A 200 16.89 10.13 4.69
N VAL A 201 15.82 9.73 4.01
CA VAL A 201 14.48 9.52 4.55
C VAL A 201 14.14 8.05 4.43
N PHE A 202 13.67 7.41 5.50
CA PHE A 202 13.21 6.02 5.48
C PHE A 202 11.67 6.00 5.52
N PRO A 203 11.00 5.84 4.37
CA PRO A 203 9.54 5.86 4.31
C PRO A 203 8.92 4.71 5.14
N PRO A 204 7.79 4.95 5.82
CA PRO A 204 7.05 3.92 6.56
C PRO A 204 6.65 2.71 5.72
N ALA A 205 6.43 2.91 4.41
CA ALA A 205 6.01 1.86 3.47
C ALA A 205 7.18 1.01 2.92
N SER A 206 8.45 1.38 3.18
CA SER A 206 9.62 0.71 2.60
C SER A 206 10.21 -0.36 3.52
N THR A 207 10.80 -1.42 2.94
CA THR A 207 11.34 -2.56 3.72
C THR A 207 12.83 -2.38 4.05
N ASN A 208 13.68 -2.35 3.02
CA ASN A 208 15.13 -2.21 3.14
C ASN A 208 15.67 -1.04 2.29
N THR A 209 14.77 -0.18 1.82
CA THR A 209 15.12 0.89 0.89
C THR A 209 14.77 2.22 1.53
N ALA A 210 15.74 3.12 1.58
CA ALA A 210 15.53 4.51 1.95
C ALA A 210 15.71 5.41 0.72
N LEU A 211 15.16 6.61 0.81
CA LEU A 211 15.31 7.65 -0.18
C LEU A 211 16.43 8.58 0.25
N ARG A 212 17.43 8.73 -0.61
CA ARG A 212 18.51 9.70 -0.45
C ARG A 212 18.25 10.89 -1.36
N VAL A 213 18.04 12.04 -0.76
CA VAL A 213 17.84 13.33 -1.44
C VAL A 213 19.14 14.13 -1.30
N GLU A 214 19.78 14.39 -2.44
CA GLU A 214 21.03 15.15 -2.53
C GLU A 214 20.69 16.60 -2.96
N PHE A 215 21.23 17.57 -2.23
CA PHE A 215 20.99 18.99 -2.44
C PHE A 215 22.24 19.70 -2.96
N PHE A 216 22.01 20.73 -3.78
CA PHE A 216 23.02 21.72 -4.16
C PHE A 216 22.50 23.12 -3.80
N GLY A 217 22.85 23.59 -2.60
CA GLY A 217 22.18 24.73 -2.00
C GLY A 217 20.70 24.42 -1.75
N ASP A 218 19.80 25.21 -2.34
CA ASP A 218 18.35 25.04 -2.20
C ASP A 218 17.75 24.20 -3.35
N GLU A 219 18.56 23.65 -4.25
CA GLU A 219 18.08 22.81 -5.36
C GLU A 219 18.26 21.33 -5.03
N ILE A 220 17.22 20.53 -5.28
CA ILE A 220 17.32 19.07 -5.22
C ILE A 220 18.05 18.60 -6.48
N GLU A 221 19.32 18.20 -6.37
CA GLU A 221 20.13 17.75 -7.49
C GLU A 221 19.70 16.34 -7.93
N LYS A 222 19.51 15.44 -6.96
CA LYS A 222 19.28 14.03 -7.24
C LYS A 222 18.49 13.33 -6.14
N ILE A 223 17.68 12.36 -6.54
CA ILE A 223 16.98 11.46 -5.63
C ILE A 223 17.36 10.03 -5.98
N THR A 224 17.86 9.28 -4.99
CA THR A 224 18.28 7.88 -5.16
C THR A 224 17.62 6.98 -4.14
N GLU A 225 17.46 5.72 -4.51
CA GLU A 225 17.14 4.66 -3.56
C GLU A 225 18.44 4.05 -3.05
N ILE A 226 18.52 3.86 -1.74
CA ILE A 226 19.66 3.23 -1.08
C ILE A 226 19.21 2.02 -0.27
N ASP A 227 20.04 0.97 -0.25
CA ASP A 227 19.88 -0.12 0.71
C ASP A 227 20.24 0.38 2.12
N VAL A 228 19.36 0.18 3.09
CA VAL A 228 19.53 0.71 4.45
C VAL A 228 20.63 0.01 5.26
N LEU A 229 21.02 -1.21 4.87
CA LEU A 229 22.06 -1.99 5.54
C LEU A 229 23.44 -1.71 4.94
N THR A 230 23.55 -1.67 3.61
CA THR A 230 24.84 -1.49 2.91
C THR A 230 25.14 -0.04 2.54
N GLY A 231 24.10 0.79 2.41
CA GLY A 231 24.21 2.16 1.89
C GLY A 231 24.43 2.24 0.38
N GLU A 232 24.40 1.11 -0.33
CA GLU A 232 24.56 1.07 -1.79
C GLU A 232 23.35 1.68 -2.50
N VAL A 233 23.61 2.41 -3.58
CA VAL A 233 22.56 2.98 -4.42
C VAL A 233 21.94 1.87 -5.26
N THR A 234 20.66 1.60 -5.06
CA THR A 234 19.90 0.55 -5.75
C THR A 234 19.09 1.10 -6.94
N GLY A 235 18.84 2.41 -6.99
CA GLY A 235 18.07 3.04 -8.07
C GLY A 235 18.14 4.56 -8.08
N ILE A 236 17.75 5.16 -9.21
CA ILE A 236 17.59 6.62 -9.35
C ILE A 236 16.11 6.91 -9.54
N ARG A 237 15.58 7.90 -8.80
CA ARG A 237 14.18 8.32 -8.87
C ARG A 237 14.07 9.70 -9.54
N SER A 238 13.13 9.82 -10.45
CA SER A 238 12.80 11.10 -11.13
C SER A 238 11.73 11.91 -10.39
N HIS A 239 11.01 11.27 -9.47
CA HIS A 239 10.01 11.87 -8.60
C HIS A 239 9.76 10.93 -7.42
N ILE A 240 9.39 11.53 -6.29
CA ILE A 240 8.83 10.89 -5.10
C ILE A 240 7.71 11.77 -4.52
#